data_AF-A0A4V1WX15-F1
#
_entry.id   AF-A0A4V1WX15-F1
#
_cell.length_a   1.000
_cell.length_b   1.000
_cell.length_c   1.000
_cell.angle_alpha   90.00
_cell.angle_beta   90.00
_cell.angle_gamma   90.00
#
_symmetry.space_group_name_H-M   'P 1'
#
loop_
_entity.id
_entity.type
_entity.pdbx_description
1 polymer ?
#
loop_
_entity_poly.entity_id
_entity_poly.type
_entity_poly.pdbx_seq_one_letter_code
_entity_poly.pdbx_strand_id
1 'polypeptide(L)'
;MLSKRDKIGREPATHSSAQDASKKTKTDQKLPPVLTPLSANKRKRSADEHTAGPALIPSAKKTKPTSNNTSISSKKPLTTASKAHAFKSTLVPRGTRKKASIGHKDESLLRMVCDCSTTNRVTELHFRKIPHSMIDWNSAHHISKINAWRNQIYSRAGLKARSVSLWYEKEELWFELYFQLCIAESCKRGFLLPGSREVRDAFNATFVGTIIQDKAGNDLPPRAEREANAFASKFNRVCPVLRARLNNCVFCKSGDTYMPKITFKMMEKYNTMKGEMAAKGVECESEYADHLEDWRHFRSHLPDPEDAEMQDVATEEEDVKKMEAKEVDAVTALISLSHSPINSEVALSPTAGGKIHVHVSHTHLDWCNRSVL
;
A
#
# COMPACT_ATOMS: atom_id res chain seq x y z
N MET A 1 -57.17 38.79 33.40
CA MET A 1 -55.82 39.23 32.95
C MET A 1 -55.52 38.41 31.69
N LEU A 2 -55.32 39.01 30.51
CA LEU A 2 -54.06 39.62 30.02
C LEU A 2 -52.92 38.58 29.98
N SER A 3 -52.19 38.35 28.88
CA SER A 3 -52.11 39.10 27.61
C SER A 3 -51.51 38.28 26.44
N LYS A 4 -51.94 38.55 25.19
CA LYS A 4 -51.24 38.47 23.86
C LYS A 4 -50.51 37.14 23.47
N ARG A 5 -50.70 36.59 22.25
CA ARG A 5 -50.20 36.99 20.90
C ARG A 5 -48.65 36.91 20.79
N ASP A 6 -48.06 36.45 19.69
CA ASP A 6 -48.54 36.48 18.29
C ASP A 6 -48.46 35.16 17.49
N LYS A 7 -49.15 35.14 16.33
CA LYS A 7 -48.89 34.25 15.18
C LYS A 7 -48.51 35.13 13.99
N ILE A 8 -47.51 34.73 13.22
CA ILE A 8 -47.26 35.25 11.86
C ILE A 8 -47.34 34.06 10.90
N GLY A 9 -48.02 34.26 9.77
CA GLY A 9 -48.07 33.30 8.67
C GLY A 9 -47.98 34.02 7.32
N ARG A 10 -47.69 33.29 6.25
CA ARG A 10 -47.74 33.83 4.89
C ARG A 10 -47.97 32.73 3.84
N GLU A 11 -49.21 32.63 3.38
CA GLU A 11 -49.57 32.22 2.02
C GLU A 11 -49.48 33.47 1.10
N PRO A 12 -49.89 33.49 -0.20
CA PRO A 12 -50.34 32.38 -1.06
C PRO A 12 -49.69 32.38 -2.47
N ALA A 13 -50.12 31.44 -3.34
CA ALA A 13 -50.61 31.75 -4.70
C ALA A 13 -51.16 30.49 -5.39
N THR A 14 -52.20 30.64 -6.21
CA THR A 14 -52.83 29.58 -7.02
C THR A 14 -52.82 29.90 -8.51
N HIS A 15 -52.97 28.83 -9.32
CA HIS A 15 -53.67 28.74 -10.63
C HIS A 15 -52.84 28.28 -11.85
N SER A 16 -53.42 27.28 -12.54
CA SER A 16 -53.38 27.08 -14.00
C SER A 16 -52.04 26.75 -14.67
N SER A 17 -51.99 26.22 -15.90
CA SER A 17 -52.90 25.30 -16.62
C SER A 17 -52.15 24.77 -17.87
N ALA A 18 -52.71 23.76 -18.52
CA ALA A 18 -52.42 23.31 -19.88
C ALA A 18 -51.10 22.56 -20.19
N GLN A 19 -51.18 21.96 -21.37
CA GLN A 19 -50.27 21.14 -22.17
C GLN A 19 -48.86 21.78 -22.38
N ASP A 20 -47.83 21.09 -22.88
CA ASP A 20 -47.88 19.98 -23.87
C ASP A 20 -46.69 18.98 -23.77
N ALA A 21 -46.59 18.11 -24.77
CA ALA A 21 -45.80 16.88 -24.78
C ALA A 21 -44.27 17.03 -24.82
N SER A 22 -43.59 15.98 -24.35
CA SER A 22 -42.33 15.53 -24.95
C SER A 22 -42.19 14.00 -24.92
N LYS A 23 -41.85 13.43 -26.07
CA LYS A 23 -41.83 11.98 -26.33
C LYS A 23 -40.62 11.33 -25.66
N LYS A 24 -40.82 10.31 -24.84
CA LYS A 24 -39.72 9.42 -24.40
C LYS A 24 -39.36 8.46 -25.54
N THR A 25 -38.40 8.84 -26.37
CA THR A 25 -37.77 7.96 -27.36
C THR A 25 -37.01 6.83 -26.65
N LYS A 26 -37.66 5.66 -26.56
CA LYS A 26 -37.02 4.41 -26.12
C LYS A 26 -36.11 3.90 -27.23
N THR A 27 -34.84 4.33 -27.23
CA THR A 27 -33.85 3.85 -28.19
C THR A 27 -33.48 2.40 -27.89
N ASP A 28 -34.07 1.45 -28.61
CA ASP A 28 -33.63 0.05 -28.61
C ASP A 28 -32.28 -0.07 -29.36
N GLN A 29 -31.17 0.17 -28.66
CA GLN A 29 -29.85 -0.27 -29.13
C GLN A 29 -29.76 -1.81 -29.05
N LYS A 30 -30.22 -2.43 -30.14
CA LYS A 30 -30.19 -3.86 -30.42
C LYS A 30 -28.74 -4.35 -30.56
N LEU A 31 -28.08 -4.63 -29.43
CA LEU A 31 -26.76 -5.27 -29.40
C LEU A 31 -26.82 -6.59 -30.19
N PRO A 32 -25.86 -6.85 -31.11
CA PRO A 32 -25.79 -8.13 -31.80
C PRO A 32 -25.38 -9.24 -30.82
N PRO A 33 -25.90 -10.48 -30.98
CA PRO A 33 -25.51 -11.60 -30.13
C PRO A 33 -24.06 -12.00 -30.45
N VAL A 34 -23.13 -11.69 -29.55
CA VAL A 34 -21.76 -12.21 -29.62
C VAL A 34 -21.82 -13.73 -29.40
N LEU A 35 -21.58 -14.47 -30.47
CA LEU A 35 -21.59 -15.93 -30.47
C LEU A 35 -20.50 -16.45 -29.52
N THR A 36 -20.90 -17.22 -28.50
CA THR A 36 -19.97 -18.03 -27.69
C THR A 36 -19.65 -19.35 -28.40
N PRO A 37 -18.42 -19.56 -28.90
CA PRO A 37 -18.02 -20.88 -29.37
C PRO A 37 -17.76 -21.81 -28.18
N LEU A 38 -18.62 -22.80 -27.96
CA LEU A 38 -18.22 -23.97 -27.19
C LEU A 38 -17.09 -24.67 -27.95
N SER A 39 -15.92 -24.81 -27.32
CA SER A 39 -14.85 -25.69 -27.84
C SER A 39 -14.27 -26.55 -26.72
N ALA A 40 -14.93 -27.68 -26.47
CA ALA A 40 -14.37 -28.72 -25.62
C ALA A 40 -13.36 -29.55 -26.43
N ASN A 41 -12.05 -29.40 -26.15
CA ASN A 41 -11.01 -30.16 -26.85
C ASN A 41 -10.34 -31.21 -25.94
N LYS A 42 -11.07 -32.31 -25.73
CA LYS A 42 -10.66 -33.48 -24.94
C LYS A 42 -9.73 -34.41 -25.76
N ARG A 43 -8.49 -33.98 -26.04
CA ARG A 43 -7.55 -34.78 -26.86
C ARG A 43 -6.82 -35.87 -26.08
N LYS A 44 -7.40 -37.08 -26.16
CA LYS A 44 -6.76 -38.37 -25.93
C LYS A 44 -5.51 -38.53 -26.82
N ARG A 45 -4.40 -38.99 -26.24
CA ARG A 45 -3.27 -39.65 -26.95
C ARG A 45 -2.93 -40.94 -26.19
N SER A 46 -2.53 -41.96 -26.93
CA SER A 46 -2.25 -43.31 -26.42
C SER A 46 -1.53 -44.12 -27.49
N ALA A 47 -0.47 -44.83 -27.10
CA ALA A 47 0.29 -45.82 -27.87
C ALA A 47 1.11 -45.31 -29.09
N ASP A 48 2.18 -45.97 -29.56
CA ASP A 48 3.23 -46.91 -29.02
C ASP A 48 4.24 -47.16 -30.19
N GLU A 49 5.42 -47.80 -30.13
CA GLU A 49 6.28 -48.43 -29.10
C GLU A 49 7.77 -48.27 -29.60
N HIS A 50 8.87 -48.89 -29.13
CA HIS A 50 9.15 -49.93 -28.12
C HIS A 50 10.05 -49.33 -27.00
N THR A 51 11.26 -49.74 -26.57
CA THR A 51 12.25 -50.75 -26.99
C THR A 51 12.97 -51.33 -25.74
N ALA A 52 13.69 -52.45 -25.90
CA ALA A 52 14.42 -53.17 -24.85
C ALA A 52 15.31 -52.30 -23.91
N GLY A 53 15.50 -52.63 -22.62
CA GLY A 53 15.12 -53.82 -21.84
C GLY A 53 16.35 -54.58 -21.27
N PRO A 54 16.21 -55.51 -20.30
CA PRO A 54 15.08 -55.82 -19.41
C PRO A 54 15.04 -54.82 -18.21
N ALA A 55 14.79 -55.05 -16.90
CA ALA A 55 14.57 -56.20 -15.99
C ALA A 55 13.98 -55.64 -14.65
N LEU A 56 13.56 -56.35 -13.58
CA LEU A 56 13.26 -57.77 -13.26
C LEU A 56 12.41 -57.79 -11.94
N ILE A 57 12.06 -58.99 -11.41
CA ILE A 57 11.43 -59.30 -10.09
C ILE A 57 10.11 -58.55 -9.74
N PRO A 58 8.95 -59.24 -9.74
CA PRO A 58 7.65 -58.70 -9.32
C PRO A 58 7.30 -59.02 -7.85
N SER A 59 6.32 -58.31 -7.26
CA SER A 59 5.73 -58.67 -5.95
C SER A 59 4.21 -58.51 -5.87
N ALA A 60 3.61 -59.35 -5.03
CA ALA A 60 2.21 -59.61 -4.69
C ALA A 60 1.10 -58.62 -5.12
N LYS A 61 0.09 -59.14 -5.83
CA LYS A 61 -1.24 -58.53 -5.99
C LYS A 61 -1.99 -58.50 -4.64
N LYS A 62 -2.72 -57.43 -4.34
CA LYS A 62 -3.76 -57.44 -3.28
C LYS A 62 -5.07 -56.85 -3.80
N THR A 63 -6.04 -57.74 -4.05
CA THR A 63 -7.38 -57.38 -4.53
C THR A 63 -8.19 -56.66 -3.45
N LYS A 64 -9.05 -55.73 -3.87
CA LYS A 64 -10.05 -55.05 -3.02
C LYS A 64 -11.42 -55.18 -3.71
N PRO A 65 -12.46 -55.68 -3.04
CA PRO A 65 -13.72 -56.01 -3.69
C PRO A 65 -14.51 -54.76 -4.10
N THR A 66 -15.01 -54.77 -5.33
CA THR A 66 -15.98 -53.79 -5.83
C THR A 66 -17.35 -54.08 -5.24
N SER A 67 -17.91 -53.14 -4.48
CA SER A 67 -19.31 -53.20 -4.07
C SER A 67 -20.15 -52.34 -5.00
N ASN A 68 -20.89 -52.97 -5.91
CA ASN A 68 -21.95 -52.31 -6.65
C ASN A 68 -23.13 -52.08 -5.69
N ASN A 69 -23.71 -50.88 -5.69
CA ASN A 69 -25.10 -50.73 -5.25
C ASN A 69 -25.84 -49.63 -6.02
N THR A 70 -27.13 -49.81 -6.18
CA THR A 70 -27.96 -49.18 -7.21
C THR A 70 -28.58 -47.86 -6.74
N SER A 71 -28.88 -47.00 -7.71
CA SER A 71 -29.46 -45.67 -7.54
C SER A 71 -30.79 -45.61 -6.78
N ILE A 72 -30.89 -44.68 -5.83
CA ILE A 72 -32.16 -44.00 -5.51
C ILE A 72 -31.91 -42.48 -5.50
N SER A 73 -32.51 -41.77 -6.45
CA SER A 73 -32.39 -40.32 -6.59
C SER A 73 -33.46 -39.59 -5.78
N SER A 74 -33.22 -39.43 -4.47
CA SER A 74 -34.09 -38.66 -3.59
C SER A 74 -33.75 -37.16 -3.64
N LYS A 75 -34.54 -36.40 -4.41
CA LYS A 75 -34.44 -34.93 -4.49
C LYS A 75 -34.68 -34.31 -3.11
N LYS A 76 -33.63 -33.83 -2.44
CA LYS A 76 -33.78 -32.99 -1.23
C LYS A 76 -34.47 -31.67 -1.59
N PRO A 77 -35.48 -31.20 -0.83
CA PRO A 77 -36.05 -29.88 -1.04
C PRO A 77 -34.99 -28.81 -0.75
N LEU A 78 -34.96 -27.77 -1.59
CA LEU A 78 -34.04 -26.65 -1.45
C LEU A 78 -34.53 -25.72 -0.33
N THR A 79 -34.13 -26.02 0.92
CA THR A 79 -34.43 -25.14 2.06
C THR A 79 -33.75 -23.79 1.84
N THR A 80 -34.57 -22.75 1.68
CA THR A 80 -34.10 -21.38 1.57
C THR A 80 -33.40 -21.00 2.88
N ALA A 81 -32.08 -20.85 2.81
CA ALA A 81 -31.27 -20.46 3.96
C ALA A 81 -31.57 -19.00 4.32
N SER A 82 -32.62 -18.80 5.14
CA SER A 82 -32.90 -17.53 5.79
C SER A 82 -31.62 -17.09 6.51
N LYS A 83 -31.20 -15.84 6.28
CA LYS A 83 -30.04 -15.25 6.95
C LYS A 83 -30.41 -14.99 8.41
N ALA A 84 -30.39 -16.05 9.22
CA ALA A 84 -30.50 -15.95 10.66
C ALA A 84 -29.45 -14.95 11.14
N HIS A 85 -29.90 -13.79 11.62
CA HIS A 85 -29.05 -12.82 12.31
C HIS A 85 -28.64 -13.44 13.64
N ALA A 86 -27.67 -14.34 13.58
CA ALA A 86 -27.09 -14.99 14.75
C ALA A 86 -26.64 -13.89 15.71
N PHE A 87 -27.23 -13.86 16.90
CA PHE A 87 -26.90 -12.91 17.95
C PHE A 87 -25.44 -13.12 18.34
N LYS A 88 -24.55 -12.31 17.75
CA LYS A 88 -23.12 -12.33 18.03
C LYS A 88 -22.90 -11.74 19.42
N SER A 89 -23.01 -12.59 20.44
CA SER A 89 -22.39 -12.33 21.73
C SER A 89 -20.91 -12.08 21.47
N THR A 90 -20.54 -10.81 21.51
CA THR A 90 -19.23 -10.33 21.05
C THR A 90 -18.40 -10.14 22.31
N LEU A 91 -17.67 -11.19 22.70
CA LEU A 91 -16.66 -11.09 23.74
C LEU A 91 -15.55 -10.17 23.23
N VAL A 92 -15.44 -8.96 23.79
CA VAL A 92 -14.45 -7.95 23.39
C VAL A 92 -13.23 -8.07 24.31
N PRO A 93 -12.04 -8.41 23.78
CA PRO A 93 -10.82 -8.42 24.59
C PRO A 93 -10.50 -7.06 25.19
N ARG A 94 -10.20 -7.06 26.49
CA ARG A 94 -9.87 -5.86 27.26
C ARG A 94 -8.36 -5.61 27.24
N GLY A 95 -7.97 -4.34 27.10
CA GLY A 95 -6.56 -3.91 27.09
C GLY A 95 -5.87 -4.02 25.73
N THR A 96 -4.60 -3.59 25.69
CA THR A 96 -3.81 -3.49 24.45
C THR A 96 -3.42 -4.86 23.88
N ARG A 97 -3.25 -4.93 22.55
CA ARG A 97 -3.00 -6.19 21.84
C ARG A 97 -1.55 -6.66 21.95
N LYS A 98 -1.21 -7.29 23.08
CA LYS A 98 0.04 -8.03 23.25
C LYS A 98 0.09 -9.29 22.34
N LYS A 99 1.23 -9.49 21.68
CA LYS A 99 1.67 -10.74 21.02
C LYS A 99 2.71 -11.43 21.92
N ALA A 100 2.82 -12.75 21.85
CA ALA A 100 3.95 -13.48 22.42
C ALA A 100 5.15 -13.44 21.48
N SER A 101 6.34 -13.24 22.02
CA SER A 101 7.64 -13.34 21.34
C SER A 101 8.37 -14.63 21.70
N ILE A 102 9.30 -15.06 20.88
CA ILE A 102 10.16 -16.22 21.15
C ILE A 102 11.15 -15.87 22.26
N GLY A 103 11.38 -16.79 23.20
CA GLY A 103 12.33 -16.65 24.31
C GLY A 103 11.82 -15.82 25.49
N HIS A 104 10.72 -15.07 25.35
CA HIS A 104 10.16 -14.26 26.44
C HIS A 104 8.94 -14.95 27.08
N LYS A 105 9.11 -15.41 28.33
CA LYS A 105 8.07 -16.10 29.10
C LYS A 105 7.09 -15.11 29.77
N ASP A 106 5.98 -14.76 29.09
CA ASP A 106 4.87 -13.99 29.67
C ASP A 106 3.61 -14.87 29.79
N GLU A 107 3.44 -15.54 30.93
CA GLU A 107 2.27 -16.41 31.20
C GLU A 107 0.92 -15.65 31.16
N SER A 108 0.91 -14.32 31.30
CA SER A 108 -0.33 -13.53 31.15
C SER A 108 -0.91 -13.64 29.73
N LEU A 109 -0.08 -13.95 28.73
CA LEU A 109 -0.51 -14.14 27.34
C LEU A 109 -1.29 -15.44 27.10
N LEU A 110 -1.22 -16.39 28.03
CA LEU A 110 -2.04 -17.62 28.03
C LEU A 110 -3.48 -17.37 28.48
N ARG A 111 -3.77 -16.18 29.01
CA ARG A 111 -5.09 -15.73 29.45
C ARG A 111 -5.52 -14.48 28.69
N MET A 112 -6.81 -14.20 28.66
CA MET A 112 -7.33 -12.95 28.14
C MET A 112 -8.69 -12.60 28.74
N VAL A 113 -8.72 -11.46 29.43
CA VAL A 113 -9.95 -10.85 29.95
C VAL A 113 -10.75 -10.29 28.77
N CYS A 114 -12.03 -10.64 28.69
CA CYS A 114 -12.97 -10.19 27.68
C CYS A 114 -14.27 -9.70 28.34
N ASP A 115 -14.72 -8.51 27.97
CA ASP A 115 -16.00 -7.96 28.40
C ASP A 115 -17.11 -8.46 27.44
N CYS A 116 -18.20 -9.00 27.99
CA CYS A 116 -19.27 -9.61 27.19
C CYS A 116 -20.33 -8.58 26.77
N SER A 117 -20.38 -8.23 25.48
CA SER A 117 -21.23 -7.14 24.94
C SER A 117 -22.75 -7.31 25.15
N THR A 118 -23.22 -8.50 25.55
CA THR A 118 -24.65 -8.80 25.76
C THR A 118 -25.03 -8.95 27.22
N THR A 119 -24.08 -9.01 28.14
CA THR A 119 -24.34 -9.20 29.59
C THR A 119 -23.57 -8.25 30.49
N ASN A 120 -22.67 -7.43 29.92
CA ASN A 120 -21.73 -6.55 30.62
C ASN A 120 -20.88 -7.24 31.70
N ARG A 121 -20.78 -8.58 31.66
CA ARG A 121 -19.92 -9.35 32.57
C ARG A 121 -18.52 -9.51 31.99
N VAL A 122 -17.53 -9.36 32.87
CA VAL A 122 -16.13 -9.69 32.59
C VAL A 122 -15.98 -11.21 32.58
N THR A 123 -15.23 -11.75 31.61
CA THR A 123 -14.99 -13.19 31.44
C THR A 123 -13.51 -13.46 31.11
N GLU A 124 -12.92 -14.54 31.64
CA GLU A 124 -11.51 -14.87 31.39
C GLU A 124 -11.35 -16.08 30.47
N LEU A 125 -10.90 -15.84 29.24
CA LEU A 125 -10.62 -16.89 28.27
C LEU A 125 -9.19 -17.41 28.44
N HIS A 126 -9.05 -18.73 28.42
CA HIS A 126 -7.79 -19.43 28.69
C HIS A 126 -7.31 -20.22 27.45
N PHE A 127 -6.00 -20.22 27.20
CA PHE A 127 -5.38 -21.07 26.19
C PHE A 127 -5.40 -22.54 26.64
N ARG A 128 -6.03 -23.41 25.85
CA ARG A 128 -6.24 -24.84 26.16
C ARG A 128 -5.64 -25.82 25.13
N LYS A 129 -4.94 -25.32 24.10
CA LYS A 129 -4.41 -26.18 23.00
C LYS A 129 -3.13 -26.93 23.36
N ILE A 130 -2.43 -26.51 24.41
CA ILE A 130 -1.23 -27.15 24.98
C ILE A 130 -1.35 -27.00 26.51
N PRO A 131 -1.10 -28.04 27.32
CA PRO A 131 -1.02 -27.91 28.78
C PRO A 131 0.06 -26.87 29.15
N HIS A 132 -0.19 -26.02 30.14
CA HIS A 132 0.70 -24.87 30.41
C HIS A 132 2.12 -25.28 30.81
N SER A 133 2.28 -26.44 31.47
CA SER A 133 3.58 -27.06 31.78
C SER A 133 4.36 -27.57 30.57
N MET A 134 3.72 -27.75 29.41
CA MET A 134 4.35 -28.21 28.16
C MET A 134 4.62 -27.06 27.17
N ILE A 135 4.37 -25.81 27.57
CA ILE A 135 4.62 -24.64 26.73
C ILE A 135 6.09 -24.24 26.87
N ASP A 136 6.94 -24.82 26.02
CA ASP A 136 8.23 -24.20 25.69
C ASP A 136 7.98 -22.86 24.97
N TRP A 137 8.65 -21.81 25.44
CA TRP A 137 8.58 -20.44 24.93
C TRP A 137 9.67 -20.13 23.89
N ASN A 138 10.65 -21.02 23.72
CA ASN A 138 11.64 -20.95 22.63
C ASN A 138 11.07 -21.54 21.33
N SER A 139 10.12 -22.48 21.42
CA SER A 139 9.44 -23.06 20.27
C SER A 139 8.56 -22.04 19.54
N ALA A 140 9.03 -21.58 18.37
CA ALA A 140 8.26 -20.77 17.43
C ALA A 140 6.87 -21.36 17.11
N HIS A 141 6.75 -22.69 17.10
CA HIS A 141 5.49 -23.42 16.90
C HIS A 141 4.49 -23.23 18.05
N HIS A 142 4.94 -23.18 19.30
CA HIS A 142 4.08 -22.88 20.46
C HIS A 142 3.67 -21.41 20.49
N ILE A 143 4.63 -20.50 20.30
CA ILE A 143 4.40 -19.05 20.20
C ILE A 143 3.41 -18.73 19.07
N SER A 144 3.53 -19.40 17.92
CA SER A 144 2.57 -19.31 16.81
C SER A 144 1.16 -19.78 17.21
N LYS A 145 1.03 -20.93 17.90
CA LYS A 145 -0.28 -21.43 18.39
C LYS A 145 -0.94 -20.49 19.41
N ILE A 146 -0.17 -19.89 20.32
CA ILE A 146 -0.66 -18.89 21.30
C ILE A 146 -1.14 -17.63 20.58
N ASN A 147 -0.30 -17.07 19.71
CA ASN A 147 -0.64 -15.88 18.93
C ASN A 147 -1.86 -16.12 18.02
N ALA A 148 -1.97 -17.29 17.38
CA ALA A 148 -3.13 -17.66 16.57
C ALA A 148 -4.43 -17.71 17.40
N TRP A 149 -4.39 -18.25 18.62
CA TRP A 149 -5.54 -18.26 19.53
C TRP A 149 -5.96 -16.84 19.98
N ARG A 150 -5.00 -15.99 20.40
CA ARG A 150 -5.28 -14.57 20.72
C ARG A 150 -5.88 -13.86 19.51
N ASN A 151 -5.25 -13.99 18.34
CA ASN A 151 -5.71 -13.42 17.07
C ASN A 151 -7.12 -13.89 16.67
N GLN A 152 -7.49 -15.15 16.95
CA GLN A 152 -8.81 -15.69 16.68
C GLN A 152 -9.90 -14.99 17.50
N ILE A 153 -9.64 -14.72 18.78
CA ILE A 153 -10.60 -14.02 19.66
C ILE A 153 -10.73 -12.55 19.25
N TYR A 154 -9.61 -11.83 19.04
CA TYR A 154 -9.65 -10.46 18.50
C TYR A 154 -10.41 -10.38 17.15
N SER A 155 -10.27 -11.39 16.29
CA SER A 155 -10.97 -11.44 15.00
C SER A 155 -12.48 -11.72 15.14
N ARG A 156 -12.89 -12.53 16.14
CA ARG A 156 -14.30 -12.73 16.50
C ARG A 156 -14.93 -11.47 17.08
N ALA A 157 -14.16 -10.69 17.84
CA ALA A 157 -14.56 -9.40 18.39
C ALA A 157 -14.66 -8.26 17.36
N GLY A 158 -14.38 -8.51 16.08
CA GLY A 158 -14.27 -7.48 15.04
C GLY A 158 -12.97 -6.66 15.11
N LEU A 159 -12.23 -6.71 16.23
CA LEU A 159 -10.94 -6.07 16.50
C LEU A 159 -9.77 -6.68 15.69
N LYS A 160 -9.92 -6.71 14.37
CA LYS A 160 -8.81 -6.94 13.44
C LYS A 160 -7.77 -5.84 13.66
N ALA A 161 -6.54 -6.22 14.02
CA ALA A 161 -5.42 -5.29 13.98
C ALA A 161 -5.15 -4.92 12.52
N ARG A 162 -5.77 -3.84 12.07
CA ARG A 162 -5.31 -3.10 10.90
C ARG A 162 -4.09 -2.33 11.38
N SER A 163 -2.90 -2.81 11.05
CA SER A 163 -1.77 -1.90 10.89
C SER A 163 -2.16 -0.94 9.76
N VAL A 164 -2.67 0.23 10.13
CA VAL A 164 -2.91 1.31 9.17
C VAL A 164 -1.54 1.82 8.77
N SER A 165 -0.97 1.15 7.77
CA SER A 165 0.12 1.70 6.99
C SER A 165 -0.38 3.00 6.39
N LEU A 166 -0.06 4.12 7.04
CA LEU A 166 -0.13 5.43 6.42
C LEU A 166 0.76 5.39 5.17
N TRP A 167 0.28 5.97 4.08
CA TRP A 167 1.02 6.14 2.84
C TRP A 167 1.29 7.62 2.64
N TYR A 168 2.50 7.95 2.25
CA TYR A 168 2.95 9.33 2.05
C TYR A 168 2.81 9.72 0.58
N GLU A 169 2.70 11.02 0.30
CA GLU A 169 2.38 11.50 -1.05
C GLU A 169 3.48 11.15 -2.06
N LYS A 170 4.77 11.18 -1.69
CA LYS A 170 5.86 10.66 -2.54
C LYS A 170 5.70 9.15 -2.85
N GLU A 171 5.19 8.33 -1.92
CA GLU A 171 4.90 6.91 -2.18
C GLU A 171 3.68 6.71 -3.09
N GLU A 172 2.67 7.59 -3.04
CA GLU A 172 1.54 7.54 -3.96
C GLU A 172 1.93 8.00 -5.37
N LEU A 173 2.75 9.04 -5.45
CA LEU A 173 3.31 9.57 -6.69
C LEU A 173 4.21 8.56 -7.42
N TRP A 174 4.98 7.76 -6.66
CA TRP A 174 5.75 6.63 -7.21
C TRP A 174 4.86 5.64 -7.97
N PHE A 175 3.69 5.28 -7.42
CA PHE A 175 2.76 4.38 -8.11
C PHE A 175 2.20 4.99 -9.39
N GLU A 176 1.85 6.29 -9.35
CA GLU A 176 1.32 7.00 -10.50
C GLU A 176 2.36 7.06 -11.63
N LEU A 177 3.60 7.46 -11.30
CA LEU A 177 4.75 7.49 -12.22
C LEU A 177 5.09 6.09 -12.77
N TYR A 178 5.08 5.04 -11.93
CA TYR A 178 5.26 3.65 -12.36
C TYR A 178 4.27 3.25 -13.46
N PHE A 179 2.98 3.56 -13.30
CA PHE A 179 1.99 3.27 -14.34
C PHE A 179 2.22 4.12 -15.59
N GLN A 180 2.53 5.42 -15.44
CA GLN A 180 2.76 6.30 -16.59
C GLN A 180 3.97 5.85 -17.44
N LEU A 181 5.10 5.52 -16.80
CA LEU A 181 6.29 4.97 -17.47
C LEU A 181 5.98 3.65 -18.18
N CYS A 182 5.28 2.72 -17.51
CA CYS A 182 4.86 1.46 -18.13
C CYS A 182 3.91 1.68 -19.33
N ILE A 183 3.02 2.68 -19.30
CA ILE A 183 2.16 2.97 -20.45
C ILE A 183 2.97 3.62 -21.58
N ALA A 184 3.88 4.55 -21.28
CA ALA A 184 4.75 5.17 -22.27
C ALA A 184 5.64 4.13 -22.98
N GLU A 185 6.28 3.24 -22.22
CA GLU A 185 7.06 2.12 -22.77
C GLU A 185 6.20 1.18 -23.62
N SER A 186 4.94 0.95 -23.24
CA SER A 186 4.03 0.09 -24.02
C SER A 186 3.61 0.70 -25.35
N CYS A 187 3.80 2.02 -25.53
CA CYS A 187 3.68 2.69 -26.81
C CYS A 187 4.97 2.58 -27.66
N LYS A 188 6.15 2.45 -27.03
CA LYS A 188 7.43 2.18 -27.73
C LYS A 188 7.52 0.72 -28.22
N ARG A 189 7.24 -0.27 -27.34
CA ARG A 189 7.40 -1.70 -27.64
C ARG A 189 6.41 -2.63 -26.92
N GLY A 190 6.46 -3.91 -27.26
CA GLY A 190 5.85 -4.98 -26.47
C GLY A 190 6.75 -5.40 -25.30
N PHE A 191 6.15 -5.65 -24.14
CA PHE A 191 6.83 -6.11 -22.92
C PHE A 191 5.83 -6.84 -22.00
N LEU A 192 6.32 -7.59 -21.02
CA LEU A 192 5.51 -8.26 -19.99
C LEU A 192 5.50 -7.48 -18.67
N LEU A 193 4.32 -7.38 -18.04
CA LEU A 193 4.18 -6.71 -16.74
C LEU A 193 4.89 -7.51 -15.64
N PRO A 194 5.69 -6.86 -14.78
CA PRO A 194 6.40 -7.52 -13.69
C PRO A 194 5.45 -7.99 -12.58
N GLY A 195 5.90 -8.99 -11.82
CA GLY A 195 5.18 -9.56 -10.70
C GLY A 195 5.01 -8.54 -9.57
N SER A 196 3.90 -8.63 -8.82
CA SER A 196 3.63 -7.72 -7.69
C SER A 196 4.68 -7.76 -6.57
N ARG A 197 5.49 -8.84 -6.51
CA ARG A 197 6.70 -8.90 -5.69
C ARG A 197 7.81 -8.01 -6.25
N GLU A 198 8.10 -8.09 -7.54
CA GLU A 198 9.19 -7.33 -8.17
C GLU A 198 8.91 -5.82 -8.08
N VAL A 199 7.67 -5.39 -8.32
CA VAL A 199 7.25 -3.98 -8.17
C VAL A 199 7.38 -3.52 -6.72
N ARG A 200 7.11 -4.40 -5.75
CA ARG A 200 7.31 -4.13 -4.31
C ARG A 200 8.80 -4.02 -3.96
N ASP A 201 9.61 -4.93 -4.49
CA ASP A 201 11.03 -5.02 -4.18
C ASP A 201 11.76 -3.79 -4.80
N ALA A 202 11.34 -3.32 -5.98
CA ALA A 202 11.75 -2.03 -6.57
C ALA A 202 11.25 -0.80 -5.77
N PHE A 203 9.98 -0.76 -5.36
CA PHE A 203 9.45 0.30 -4.49
C PHE A 203 10.23 0.40 -3.17
N ASN A 204 10.54 -0.75 -2.56
CA ASN A 204 11.33 -0.81 -1.34
C ASN A 204 12.77 -0.33 -1.59
N ALA A 205 13.37 -0.60 -2.75
CA ALA A 205 14.68 -0.05 -3.11
C ALA A 205 14.67 1.48 -3.24
N THR A 206 13.59 2.10 -3.75
CA THR A 206 13.47 3.57 -3.78
C THR A 206 13.31 4.18 -2.38
N PHE A 207 12.56 3.53 -1.46
CA PHE A 207 12.14 4.18 -0.21
C PHE A 207 12.80 3.69 1.08
N VAL A 208 13.26 2.43 1.19
CA VAL A 208 13.74 1.88 2.48
C VAL A 208 15.01 2.59 2.95
N GLY A 209 15.04 2.95 4.24
CA GLY A 209 16.13 3.71 4.84
C GLY A 209 16.12 5.22 4.53
N THR A 210 15.43 5.66 3.48
CA THR A 210 15.29 7.08 3.17
C THR A 210 14.50 7.83 4.24
N ILE A 211 14.82 9.11 4.42
CA ILE A 211 14.01 10.07 5.17
C ILE A 211 13.09 10.77 4.17
N ILE A 212 11.80 10.85 4.50
CA ILE A 212 10.78 11.55 3.70
C ILE A 212 10.29 12.73 4.54
N GLN A 213 10.14 13.90 3.94
CA GLN A 213 9.52 15.04 4.61
C GLN A 213 7.99 14.98 4.51
N ASP A 214 7.32 15.40 5.58
CA ASP A 214 5.87 15.58 5.59
C ASP A 214 5.43 16.91 4.92
N LYS A 215 4.12 17.16 4.87
CA LYS A 215 3.53 18.37 4.29
C LYS A 215 3.96 19.68 4.97
N ALA A 216 4.49 19.62 6.19
CA ALA A 216 4.97 20.77 6.95
C ALA A 216 6.51 20.86 6.97
N GLY A 217 7.21 20.01 6.21
CA GLY A 217 8.67 19.99 6.12
C GLY A 217 9.37 19.20 7.24
N ASN A 218 8.63 18.48 8.09
CA ASN A 218 9.27 17.68 9.15
C ASN A 218 9.84 16.38 8.57
N ASP A 219 11.09 16.06 8.92
CA ASP A 219 11.72 14.79 8.59
C ASP A 219 11.03 13.63 9.33
N LEU A 220 10.49 12.68 8.57
CA LEU A 220 9.88 11.46 9.11
C LEU A 220 10.95 10.40 9.42
N PRO A 221 10.72 9.51 10.40
CA PRO A 221 11.66 8.43 10.71
C PRO A 221 11.94 7.55 9.48
N PRO A 222 13.21 7.10 9.29
CA PRO A 222 13.63 6.28 8.15
C PRO A 222 12.67 5.16 7.80
N ARG A 223 12.30 5.05 6.52
CA ARG A 223 11.22 4.15 6.10
C ARG A 223 11.63 2.68 6.25
N ALA A 224 10.83 1.92 7.00
CA ALA A 224 10.93 0.46 7.05
C ALA A 224 10.28 -0.21 5.81
N GLU A 225 10.73 -1.44 5.49
CA GLU A 225 10.22 -2.24 4.36
C GLU A 225 8.69 -2.40 4.39
N ARG A 226 8.02 -2.24 3.24
CA ARG A 226 6.59 -2.53 3.12
C ARG A 226 6.34 -4.04 3.06
N GLU A 227 5.62 -4.56 4.07
CA GLU A 227 5.07 -5.92 4.07
C GLU A 227 4.31 -6.18 2.76
N ALA A 228 4.52 -7.36 2.15
CA ALA A 228 3.89 -7.73 0.88
C ALA A 228 2.35 -7.62 0.89
N ASN A 229 1.69 -7.92 2.02
CA ASN A 229 0.23 -7.77 2.15
C ASN A 229 -0.23 -6.31 2.13
N ALA A 230 0.51 -5.42 2.79
CA ALA A 230 0.21 -4.00 2.82
C ALA A 230 0.44 -3.37 1.44
N PHE A 231 1.57 -3.70 0.81
CA PHE A 231 1.89 -3.26 -0.55
C PHE A 231 0.85 -3.75 -1.57
N ALA A 232 0.58 -5.06 -1.65
CA ALA A 232 -0.37 -5.61 -2.61
C ALA A 232 -1.80 -5.03 -2.42
N SER A 233 -2.22 -4.80 -1.17
CA SER A 233 -3.51 -4.17 -0.88
C SER A 233 -3.56 -2.67 -1.19
N LYS A 234 -2.42 -1.97 -1.27
CA LYS A 234 -2.35 -0.58 -1.76
C LYS A 234 -2.28 -0.56 -3.28
N PHE A 235 -1.34 -1.31 -3.86
CA PHE A 235 -1.11 -1.43 -5.30
C PHE A 235 -2.41 -1.72 -6.05
N ASN A 236 -3.18 -2.74 -5.61
CA ASN A 236 -4.45 -3.12 -6.25
C ASN A 236 -5.59 -2.10 -6.11
N ARG A 237 -5.39 -0.97 -5.41
CA ARG A 237 -6.38 0.10 -5.21
C ARG A 237 -5.95 1.46 -5.76
N VAL A 238 -4.65 1.75 -5.80
CA VAL A 238 -4.14 2.98 -6.42
C VAL A 238 -4.39 2.97 -7.94
N CYS A 239 -4.59 4.17 -8.47
CA CYS A 239 -4.58 4.48 -9.89
C CYS A 239 -5.41 3.50 -10.77
N PRO A 240 -6.70 3.25 -10.46
CA PRO A 240 -7.50 2.22 -11.15
C PRO A 240 -7.66 2.51 -12.66
N VAL A 241 -7.80 3.79 -13.05
CA VAL A 241 -7.86 4.23 -14.45
C VAL A 241 -6.56 3.91 -15.17
N LEU A 242 -5.41 4.34 -14.63
CA LEU A 242 -4.08 4.03 -15.17
C LEU A 242 -3.81 2.52 -15.26
N ARG A 243 -4.25 1.71 -14.29
CA ARG A 243 -4.18 0.24 -14.37
C ARG A 243 -5.01 -0.31 -15.54
N ALA A 244 -6.25 0.15 -15.72
CA ALA A 244 -7.10 -0.29 -16.82
C ALA A 244 -6.48 0.10 -18.18
N ARG A 245 -6.02 1.34 -18.30
CA ARG A 245 -5.29 1.87 -19.46
C ARG A 245 -4.03 1.06 -19.77
N LEU A 246 -3.19 0.76 -18.77
CA LEU A 246 -1.99 -0.06 -18.94
C LEU A 246 -2.34 -1.48 -19.40
N ASN A 247 -3.31 -2.13 -18.76
CA ASN A 247 -3.77 -3.47 -19.16
C ASN A 247 -4.23 -3.49 -20.63
N ASN A 248 -4.96 -2.47 -21.07
CA ASN A 248 -5.37 -2.32 -22.47
C ASN A 248 -4.15 -2.10 -23.40
N CYS A 249 -3.17 -1.30 -22.99
CA CYS A 249 -1.98 -1.01 -23.79
C CYS A 249 -0.98 -2.16 -23.89
N VAL A 250 -0.92 -3.10 -22.92
CA VAL A 250 -0.10 -4.33 -23.00
C VAL A 250 -0.86 -5.56 -23.52
N PHE A 251 -2.18 -5.45 -23.76
CA PHE A 251 -2.99 -6.59 -24.17
C PHE A 251 -2.48 -7.24 -25.47
N CYS A 252 -2.39 -8.57 -25.49
CA CYS A 252 -1.81 -9.38 -26.57
C CYS A 252 -0.36 -9.04 -26.99
N LYS A 253 0.38 -8.22 -26.24
CA LYS A 253 1.81 -7.99 -26.49
C LYS A 253 2.67 -9.04 -25.77
N SER A 254 3.81 -9.35 -26.38
CA SER A 254 4.89 -10.14 -25.81
C SER A 254 6.19 -9.34 -25.86
N GLY A 255 7.18 -9.77 -25.07
CA GLY A 255 8.49 -9.13 -24.92
C GLY A 255 9.06 -9.48 -23.55
N ASP A 256 10.20 -8.88 -23.21
CA ASP A 256 10.83 -9.06 -21.89
C ASP A 256 10.04 -8.40 -20.77
N THR A 257 10.33 -8.74 -19.52
CA THR A 257 9.75 -8.04 -18.36
C THR A 257 10.36 -6.64 -18.25
N TYR A 258 9.53 -5.59 -18.31
CA TYR A 258 9.98 -4.21 -18.09
C TYR A 258 9.72 -3.78 -16.64
N MET A 259 10.77 -3.31 -15.97
CA MET A 259 10.68 -2.66 -14.66
C MET A 259 11.33 -1.27 -14.77
N PRO A 260 10.57 -0.16 -14.64
CA PRO A 260 11.18 1.16 -14.61
C PRO A 260 11.98 1.35 -13.32
N LYS A 261 13.25 1.76 -13.44
CA LYS A 261 14.00 2.36 -12.33
C LYS A 261 13.36 3.73 -12.04
N ILE A 262 13.02 4.02 -10.78
CA ILE A 262 12.38 5.28 -10.38
C ILE A 262 13.18 5.93 -9.26
N THR A 263 13.73 7.12 -9.53
CA THR A 263 14.50 7.94 -8.59
C THR A 263 13.67 9.11 -8.03
N PHE A 264 14.15 9.76 -6.97
CA PHE A 264 13.51 10.96 -6.42
C PHE A 264 13.50 12.13 -7.41
N LYS A 265 14.59 12.34 -8.18
CA LYS A 265 14.66 13.34 -9.24
C LYS A 265 13.53 13.15 -10.27
N MET A 266 13.24 11.90 -10.68
CA MET A 266 12.14 11.59 -11.59
C MET A 266 10.76 11.88 -10.98
N MET A 267 10.55 11.53 -9.71
CA MET A 267 9.29 11.82 -8.99
C MET A 267 9.05 13.33 -8.83
N GLU A 268 10.10 14.10 -8.55
CA GLU A 268 10.00 15.55 -8.37
C GLU A 268 9.76 16.27 -9.71
N LYS A 269 10.45 15.88 -10.79
CA LYS A 269 10.13 16.33 -12.16
C LYS A 269 8.67 16.00 -12.52
N TYR A 270 8.18 14.79 -12.22
CA TYR A 270 6.79 14.39 -12.45
C TYR A 270 5.79 15.24 -11.65
N ASN A 271 6.11 15.58 -10.39
CA ASN A 271 5.27 16.44 -9.56
C ASN A 271 5.16 17.86 -10.13
N THR A 272 6.28 18.45 -10.58
CA THR A 272 6.31 19.78 -11.19
C THR A 272 5.48 19.83 -12.47
N MET A 273 5.71 18.89 -13.40
CA MET A 273 4.93 18.82 -14.65
C MET A 273 3.43 18.58 -14.38
N LYS A 274 3.06 17.84 -13.32
CA LYS A 274 1.67 17.67 -12.89
C LYS A 274 1.07 18.98 -12.34
N GLY A 275 1.86 19.79 -11.64
CA GLY A 275 1.48 21.15 -11.22
C GLY A 275 1.24 22.09 -12.41
N GLU A 276 2.11 22.05 -13.43
CA GLU A 276 1.94 22.81 -14.68
C GLU A 276 0.66 22.39 -15.44
N MET A 277 0.37 21.09 -15.52
CA MET A 277 -0.86 20.57 -16.12
C MET A 277 -2.11 21.00 -15.35
N ALA A 278 -2.07 20.99 -14.01
CA ALA A 278 -3.15 21.52 -13.18
C ALA A 278 -3.34 23.04 -13.38
N ALA A 279 -2.25 23.81 -13.52
CA ALA A 279 -2.32 25.25 -13.80
C ALA A 279 -2.91 25.58 -15.19
N LYS A 280 -2.82 24.64 -16.15
CA LYS A 280 -3.55 24.68 -17.43
C LYS A 280 -5.03 24.27 -17.34
N GLY A 281 -5.52 23.88 -16.15
CA GLY A 281 -6.87 23.36 -15.92
C GLY A 281 -7.03 21.85 -16.11
N VAL A 282 -5.95 21.10 -16.36
CA VAL A 282 -5.99 19.66 -16.68
C VAL A 282 -5.85 18.82 -15.41
N GLU A 283 -6.85 18.90 -14.51
CA GLU A 283 -6.80 18.26 -13.19
C GLU A 283 -6.86 16.72 -13.22
N CYS A 284 -7.45 16.13 -14.27
CA CYS A 284 -7.72 14.69 -14.34
C CYS A 284 -7.31 14.07 -15.69
N GLU A 285 -6.68 12.88 -15.66
CA GLU A 285 -6.66 11.99 -16.83
C GLU A 285 -8.06 11.42 -17.08
N SER A 286 -8.81 12.02 -18.00
CA SER A 286 -9.96 11.39 -18.64
C SER A 286 -9.49 10.57 -19.85
N GLU A 287 -10.09 9.40 -20.08
CA GLU A 287 -9.89 8.61 -21.31
C GLU A 287 -10.36 9.36 -22.57
N TYR A 288 -11.17 10.41 -22.38
CA TYR A 288 -11.70 11.31 -23.39
C TYR A 288 -11.42 12.79 -23.03
N ALA A 289 -10.24 13.09 -22.46
CA ALA A 289 -9.85 14.47 -22.18
C ALA A 289 -9.61 15.24 -23.49
N ASP A 290 -10.15 16.46 -23.59
CA ASP A 290 -9.83 17.40 -24.69
C ASP A 290 -8.33 17.78 -24.74
N HIS A 291 -7.59 17.47 -23.66
CA HIS A 291 -6.14 17.65 -23.50
C HIS A 291 -5.34 16.37 -23.75
N LEU A 292 -5.84 15.43 -24.57
CA LEU A 292 -5.15 14.17 -24.88
C LEU A 292 -3.76 14.41 -25.50
N GLU A 293 -3.59 15.52 -26.22
CA GLU A 293 -2.35 15.90 -26.90
C GLU A 293 -1.32 16.48 -25.93
N ASP A 294 -1.72 17.33 -24.98
CA ASP A 294 -0.87 17.72 -23.84
C ASP A 294 -0.40 16.48 -23.06
N TRP A 295 -1.29 15.50 -22.81
CA TRP A 295 -0.91 14.25 -22.14
C TRP A 295 0.02 13.34 -22.97
N ARG A 296 -0.06 13.37 -24.30
CA ARG A 296 0.90 12.68 -25.18
C ARG A 296 2.27 13.37 -25.16
N HIS A 297 2.28 14.71 -25.22
CA HIS A 297 3.49 15.53 -25.11
C HIS A 297 4.16 15.36 -23.75
N PHE A 298 3.39 15.40 -22.65
CA PHE A 298 3.85 15.09 -21.30
C PHE A 298 4.55 13.72 -21.24
N ARG A 299 3.97 12.70 -21.88
CA ARG A 299 4.51 11.33 -21.91
C ARG A 299 5.79 11.17 -22.71
N SER A 300 6.04 12.01 -23.72
CA SER A 300 7.34 12.04 -24.43
C SER A 300 8.42 12.84 -23.69
N HIS A 301 8.07 13.54 -22.61
CA HIS A 301 9.00 14.32 -21.77
C HIS A 301 9.18 13.71 -20.36
N LEU A 302 8.53 12.57 -20.07
CA LEU A 302 8.88 11.73 -18.93
C LEU A 302 10.37 11.38 -19.03
N PRO A 303 11.15 11.51 -17.93
CA PRO A 303 12.57 11.20 -17.97
C PRO A 303 12.76 9.71 -18.32
N ASP A 304 13.60 9.41 -19.30
CA ASP A 304 13.97 8.04 -19.59
C ASP A 304 14.89 7.53 -18.46
N PRO A 305 14.74 6.30 -17.95
CA PRO A 305 15.64 5.77 -16.92
C PRO A 305 17.13 5.80 -17.29
N GLU A 306 17.48 5.82 -18.59
CA GLU A 306 18.86 5.93 -19.05
C GLU A 306 19.42 7.37 -18.94
N ASP A 307 18.59 8.41 -19.13
CA ASP A 307 19.00 9.82 -18.96
C ASP A 307 19.40 10.13 -17.50
N ALA A 308 18.67 9.53 -16.55
CA ALA A 308 18.86 9.77 -15.12
C ALA A 308 20.25 9.30 -14.63
N GLU A 309 20.70 8.12 -15.07
CA GLU A 309 22.00 7.58 -14.66
C GLU A 309 23.16 8.39 -15.25
N MET A 310 23.01 8.94 -16.47
CA MET A 310 24.00 9.84 -17.07
C MET A 310 24.13 11.18 -16.32
N GLN A 311 23.00 11.71 -15.82
CA GLN A 311 22.97 13.01 -15.13
C GLN A 311 23.42 12.93 -13.67
N ASP A 312 23.26 11.78 -13.00
CA ASP A 312 23.80 11.57 -11.65
C ASP A 312 25.34 11.56 -11.67
N VAL A 313 25.99 10.87 -12.62
CA VAL A 313 27.46 10.88 -12.79
C VAL A 313 28.00 12.30 -13.02
N ALA A 314 27.32 13.09 -13.87
CA ALA A 314 27.71 14.49 -14.10
C ALA A 314 27.54 15.37 -12.84
N THR A 315 26.58 15.06 -11.96
CA THR A 315 26.40 15.79 -10.69
C THR A 315 27.52 15.46 -9.70
N GLU A 316 27.90 14.18 -9.59
CA GLU A 316 29.01 13.75 -8.72
C GLU A 316 30.35 14.36 -9.18
N GLU A 317 30.60 14.46 -10.49
CA GLU A 317 31.78 15.16 -11.02
C GLU A 317 31.82 16.66 -10.67
N GLU A 318 30.68 17.37 -10.67
CA GLU A 318 30.64 18.78 -10.25
C GLU A 318 30.87 18.94 -8.74
N ASP A 319 30.21 18.15 -7.89
CA ASP A 319 30.38 18.27 -6.45
C ASP A 319 31.78 17.83 -5.97
N VAL A 320 32.46 16.90 -6.68
CA VAL A 320 33.89 16.59 -6.46
C VAL A 320 34.78 17.78 -6.81
N LYS A 321 34.66 18.37 -8.01
CA LYS A 321 35.45 19.56 -8.42
C LYS A 321 35.25 20.76 -7.48
N LYS A 322 34.03 20.90 -6.96
CA LYS A 322 33.61 21.91 -5.98
C LYS A 322 34.03 21.59 -4.55
N MET A 323 34.49 20.37 -4.27
CA MET A 323 35.17 19.99 -3.04
C MET A 323 36.67 20.27 -3.16
N GLU A 324 37.33 19.84 -4.24
CA GLU A 324 38.74 20.16 -4.55
C GLU A 324 38.99 21.68 -4.51
N ALA A 325 38.13 22.48 -5.14
CA ALA A 325 38.25 23.94 -5.14
C ALA A 325 38.23 24.56 -3.73
N LYS A 326 37.50 23.95 -2.77
CA LYS A 326 37.47 24.39 -1.36
C LYS A 326 38.69 23.92 -0.58
N GLU A 327 39.23 22.75 -0.89
CA GLU A 327 40.48 22.29 -0.27
C GLU A 327 41.66 23.17 -0.70
N VAL A 328 41.73 23.56 -1.98
CA VAL A 328 42.75 24.50 -2.47
C VAL A 328 42.64 25.87 -1.77
N ASP A 329 41.44 26.40 -1.60
CA ASP A 329 41.21 27.67 -0.88
C ASP A 329 41.58 27.56 0.61
N ALA A 330 41.17 26.48 1.28
CA ALA A 330 41.52 26.22 2.69
C ALA A 330 43.05 26.05 2.91
N VAL A 331 43.73 25.36 1.99
CA VAL A 331 45.21 25.25 2.00
C VAL A 331 45.85 26.62 1.76
N THR A 332 45.32 27.42 0.84
CA THR A 332 45.82 28.78 0.56
C THR A 332 45.65 29.69 1.79
N ALA A 333 44.54 29.57 2.52
CA ALA A 333 44.30 30.28 3.77
C ALA A 333 45.28 29.84 4.88
N LEU A 334 45.57 28.55 5.03
CA LEU A 334 46.56 28.02 5.98
C LEU A 334 48.00 28.47 5.66
N ILE A 335 48.38 28.49 4.37
CA ILE A 335 49.65 29.07 3.92
C ILE A 335 49.70 30.56 4.25
N SER A 336 48.65 31.32 4.00
CA SER A 336 48.57 32.75 4.34
C SER A 336 48.69 33.02 5.85
N LEU A 337 48.08 32.17 6.68
CA LEU A 337 48.20 32.25 8.14
C LEU A 337 49.62 31.96 8.63
N SER A 338 50.29 30.94 8.08
CA SER A 338 51.68 30.60 8.45
C SER A 338 52.73 31.61 7.99
N HIS A 339 52.41 32.46 7.00
CA HIS A 339 53.28 33.55 6.53
C HIS A 339 52.93 34.91 7.13
N SER A 340 51.97 34.98 8.06
CA SER A 340 51.65 36.21 8.79
C SER A 340 52.82 36.58 9.73
N PRO A 341 53.44 37.76 9.60
CA PRO A 341 54.60 38.12 10.40
C PRO A 341 54.24 38.20 11.88
N ILE A 342 55.06 37.60 12.75
CA ILE A 342 54.85 37.54 14.19
C ILE A 342 55.19 38.90 14.82
N ASN A 343 54.28 39.87 14.65
CA ASN A 343 54.33 41.17 15.33
C ASN A 343 54.21 40.94 16.84
N SER A 344 55.36 40.92 17.49
CA SER A 344 55.53 40.43 18.87
C SER A 344 55.20 41.50 19.91
N GLU A 345 53.99 42.06 19.84
CA GLU A 345 53.53 43.14 20.73
C GLU A 345 52.26 42.74 21.49
N VAL A 346 52.39 41.72 22.35
CA VAL A 346 51.30 41.23 23.22
C VAL A 346 51.12 42.20 24.40
N ALA A 347 50.40 43.28 24.16
CA ALA A 347 49.98 44.23 25.20
C ALA A 347 48.92 43.60 26.12
N LEU A 348 49.35 43.02 27.23
CA LEU A 348 48.49 42.42 28.27
C LEU A 348 47.49 43.45 28.82
N SER A 349 46.22 43.31 28.44
CA SER A 349 45.09 44.06 29.00
C SER A 349 44.27 43.17 29.95
N PRO A 350 43.89 43.63 31.15
CA PRO A 350 43.31 42.77 32.19
C PRO A 350 41.86 42.37 31.93
N THR A 351 41.52 41.17 32.42
CA THR A 351 40.26 40.46 32.21
C THR A 351 39.04 41.18 32.81
N ALA A 352 38.08 41.58 31.97
CA ALA A 352 36.74 41.96 32.41
C ALA A 352 35.82 40.73 32.43
N GLY A 353 35.26 40.38 33.60
CA GLY A 353 34.49 39.16 33.81
C GLY A 353 33.10 39.14 33.18
N GLY A 354 33.01 38.76 31.89
CA GLY A 354 31.76 38.55 31.17
C GLY A 354 30.94 37.38 31.73
N LYS A 355 29.92 37.67 32.53
CA LYS A 355 29.07 36.67 33.21
C LYS A 355 28.03 36.10 32.24
N ILE A 356 28.37 35.03 31.51
CA ILE A 356 27.48 34.39 30.53
C ILE A 356 26.28 33.74 31.24
N HIS A 357 25.10 34.37 31.13
CA HIS A 357 23.88 33.90 31.76
C HIS A 357 23.07 33.02 30.79
N VAL A 358 23.39 31.73 30.73
CA VAL A 358 22.67 30.77 29.86
C VAL A 358 21.24 30.58 30.37
N HIS A 359 20.24 31.03 29.61
CA HIS A 359 18.82 30.88 29.95
C HIS A 359 18.24 29.67 29.19
N VAL A 360 17.98 28.57 29.90
CA VAL A 360 17.44 27.33 29.32
C VAL A 360 15.92 27.33 29.44
N SER A 361 15.23 27.73 28.36
CA SER A 361 13.77 27.74 28.27
C SER A 361 13.21 26.33 28.05
N HIS A 362 12.75 25.68 29.12
CA HIS A 362 12.24 24.30 29.05
C HIS A 362 10.72 24.28 28.78
N THR A 363 10.32 24.36 27.51
CA THR A 363 8.89 24.34 27.11
C THR A 363 8.31 22.93 27.04
N HIS A 364 7.62 22.52 28.10
CA HIS A 364 6.78 21.30 28.10
C HIS A 364 5.53 21.52 27.23
N LEU A 365 5.30 20.67 26.24
CA LEU A 365 4.15 20.75 25.33
C LEU A 365 3.38 19.43 25.28
N ASP A 366 2.35 19.33 26.13
CA ASP A 366 1.41 18.21 26.14
C ASP A 366 0.53 18.19 24.88
N TRP A 367 0.82 17.26 23.96
CA TRP A 367 -0.03 17.04 22.78
C TRP A 367 -1.25 16.18 23.11
N CYS A 368 -2.35 16.86 23.44
CA CYS A 368 -3.62 16.21 23.74
C CYS A 368 -4.28 15.61 22.49
N ASN A 369 -4.51 14.30 22.52
CA ASN A 369 -5.03 13.52 21.39
C ASN A 369 -6.50 13.86 21.11
N ARG A 370 -6.82 14.38 19.90
CA ARG A 370 -8.20 14.62 19.46
C ARG A 370 -8.51 13.99 18.10
N SER A 371 -8.82 12.69 18.13
CA SER A 371 -9.47 12.02 17.02
C SER A 371 -10.87 12.61 16.77
N VAL A 372 -11.18 12.94 15.53
CA VAL A 372 -12.55 13.20 15.04
C VAL A 372 -12.95 12.04 14.11
N LEU A 373 -14.26 11.76 14.05
CA LEU A 373 -14.88 10.60 13.39
C LEU A 373 -15.05 10.77 11.88
#